data_AF-A0A7S3BT37-F1
#
_entry.id   AF-A0A7S3BT37-F1
#
_cell.length_a   1.000
_cell.length_b   1.000
_cell.length_c   1.000
_cell.angle_alpha   90.00
_cell.angle_beta   90.00
_cell.angle_gamma   90.00
#
_symmetry.space_group_name_H-M   'P 1'
#
loop_
_entity.id
_entity.type
_entity.pdbx_description
1 polymer ?
#
loop_
_entity_poly.entity_id
_entity_poly.type
_entity_poly.pdbx_seq_one_letter_code
_entity_poly.pdbx_strand_id
1 'polypeptide(L)'
;VNSFRPVAWAAVVIALSSDAAYVGAMRWFCSSPLRKSFDVPMNIQYAVNRFNGLYMEVLGVAVIVPNAYHAAGFAHPGCVVVGEVMVALIAIMLKSGIYDTEPVTPDRHAIRQSQWHAVTFMGLVPTTLLSISLIGGASAILIPQAGSLGVGSSTPFAQRALCGAASLTWFALACTKMLHLACSEGLHRVAIRLMVVGGAASLVPLAVDFGDLGSLAWVTLCGGIVVILQQVKNAVGQRRERGSSYDQGALI
;
A
#
# COMPACT_ATOMS: atom_id res chain seq x y z
N VAL A 1 -1.16 -12.58 -27.45
CA VAL A 1 -0.90 -12.42 -25.99
C VAL A 1 -0.72 -10.95 -25.58
N ASN A 2 -0.08 -10.09 -26.39
CA ASN A 2 0.16 -8.68 -26.03
C ASN A 2 -1.07 -7.75 -25.97
N SER A 3 -2.17 -8.07 -26.68
CA SER A 3 -3.40 -7.26 -26.69
C SER A 3 -4.32 -7.47 -25.47
N PHE A 4 -4.11 -8.53 -24.68
CA PHE A 4 -4.98 -8.85 -23.54
C PHE A 4 -4.65 -8.02 -22.29
N ARG A 5 -3.39 -7.62 -22.14
CA ARG A 5 -2.87 -6.86 -20.99
C ARG A 5 -3.54 -5.49 -20.82
N PRO A 6 -3.67 -4.62 -21.84
CA PRO A 6 -4.30 -3.31 -21.66
C PRO A 6 -5.80 -3.40 -21.36
N VAL A 7 -6.51 -4.39 -21.90
CA VAL A 7 -7.93 -4.63 -21.62
C VAL A 7 -8.15 -5.06 -20.17
N ALA A 8 -7.32 -5.97 -19.67
CA ALA A 8 -7.36 -6.37 -18.25
C ALA A 8 -7.05 -5.18 -17.32
N TRP A 9 -6.09 -4.32 -17.67
CA TRP A 9 -5.78 -3.11 -16.92
C TRP A 9 -6.94 -2.11 -16.88
N ALA A 10 -7.57 -1.84 -18.02
CA ALA A 10 -8.74 -0.96 -18.08
C ALA A 10 -9.90 -1.52 -17.24
N ALA A 11 -10.15 -2.82 -17.30
CA ALA A 11 -11.17 -3.47 -16.50
C ALA A 11 -10.90 -3.37 -14.99
N VAL A 12 -9.65 -3.55 -14.55
CA VAL A 12 -9.26 -3.39 -13.13
C VAL A 12 -9.45 -1.95 -12.67
N VAL A 13 -9.03 -0.96 -13.46
CA VAL A 13 -9.22 0.46 -13.12
C VAL A 13 -10.70 0.81 -13.04
N ILE A 14 -11.52 0.35 -13.99
CA ILE A 14 -12.98 0.57 -13.99
C ILE A 14 -13.62 -0.08 -12.77
N ALA A 15 -13.29 -1.34 -12.47
CA ALA A 15 -13.84 -2.06 -11.33
C ALA A 15 -13.50 -1.35 -10.01
N LEU A 16 -12.23 -0.99 -9.78
CA LEU A 16 -11.80 -0.31 -8.57
C LEU A 16 -12.37 1.12 -8.46
N SER A 17 -12.54 1.82 -9.58
CA SER A 17 -13.20 3.13 -9.62
C SER A 17 -14.69 3.02 -9.32
N SER A 18 -15.34 1.95 -9.80
CA SER A 18 -16.74 1.67 -9.53
C SER A 18 -16.98 1.30 -8.06
N ASP A 19 -16.06 0.57 -7.42
CA ASP A 19 -16.09 0.31 -5.98
C ASP A 19 -15.92 1.60 -5.17
N ALA A 20 -15.00 2.48 -5.57
CA ALA A 20 -14.85 3.79 -4.93
C ALA A 20 -16.10 4.67 -5.09
N ALA A 21 -16.73 4.67 -6.27
CA ALA A 21 -17.99 5.35 -6.53
C ALA A 21 -19.15 4.74 -5.73
N TYR A 22 -19.20 3.41 -5.62
CA TYR A 22 -20.18 2.69 -4.80
C TYR A 22 -20.03 3.02 -3.32
N VAL A 23 -18.81 3.07 -2.79
CA VAL A 23 -18.54 3.51 -1.41
C VAL A 23 -18.93 4.99 -1.22
N GLY A 24 -18.68 5.85 -2.22
CA GLY A 24 -19.15 7.24 -2.22
C GLY A 24 -20.67 7.37 -2.22
N ALA A 25 -21.37 6.56 -3.00
CA ALA A 25 -22.82 6.49 -3.00
C ALA A 25 -23.35 5.96 -1.67
N MET A 26 -22.72 4.90 -1.12
CA MET A 26 -23.04 4.37 0.19
C MET A 26 -22.80 5.40 1.29
N ARG A 27 -21.75 6.24 1.20
CA ARG A 27 -21.51 7.37 2.12
C ARG A 27 -22.66 8.36 2.09
N TRP A 28 -23.13 8.73 0.90
CA TRP A 28 -24.28 9.60 0.75
C TRP A 28 -25.55 8.97 1.34
N PHE A 29 -25.85 7.72 0.99
CA PHE A 29 -27.02 7.01 1.49
C PHE A 29 -26.99 6.77 3.01
N CYS A 30 -25.83 6.40 3.56
CA CYS A 30 -25.64 6.11 4.99
C CYS A 30 -25.64 7.38 5.86
N SER A 31 -25.43 8.57 5.27
CA SER A 31 -25.54 9.85 5.97
C SER A 31 -26.99 10.30 6.23
N SER A 32 -27.99 9.57 5.71
CA SER A 32 -29.40 9.92 5.90
C SER A 32 -29.91 9.52 7.30
N PRO A 33 -30.69 10.38 7.98
CA PRO A 33 -31.20 10.13 9.34
C PRO A 33 -32.22 8.98 9.47
N LEU A 34 -32.61 8.34 8.37
CA LEU A 34 -33.65 7.30 8.31
C LEU A 34 -33.21 5.90 8.80
N ARG A 35 -31.98 5.74 9.32
CA ARG A 35 -31.27 4.45 9.26
C ARG A 35 -30.97 3.74 10.58
N LYS A 36 -31.54 4.14 11.72
CA LYS A 36 -31.38 3.37 12.99
C LYS A 36 -31.84 1.90 12.88
N SER A 37 -32.55 1.52 11.82
CA SER A 37 -33.17 0.20 11.63
C SER A 37 -32.29 -0.86 10.93
N PHE A 38 -31.11 -0.51 10.41
CA PHE A 38 -30.24 -1.44 9.65
C PHE A 38 -28.83 -1.61 10.25
N ASP A 39 -28.65 -1.33 11.54
CA ASP A 39 -27.41 -1.61 12.26
C ASP A 39 -27.30 -3.12 12.55
N VAL A 40 -27.04 -3.92 11.52
CA VAL A 40 -26.54 -5.29 11.73
C VAL A 40 -25.09 -5.17 12.19
N PRO A 41 -24.71 -5.72 13.36
CA PRO A 41 -23.35 -5.63 13.84
C PRO A 41 -22.41 -6.34 12.85
N MET A 42 -21.62 -5.56 12.11
CA MET A 42 -20.64 -6.10 11.18
C MET A 42 -19.53 -6.82 11.96
N ASN A 43 -19.24 -8.06 11.58
CA ASN A 43 -18.08 -8.79 12.10
C ASN A 43 -16.80 -8.16 11.54
N ILE A 44 -16.17 -7.28 12.32
CA ILE A 44 -14.98 -6.52 11.91
C ILE A 44 -13.80 -7.45 11.62
N GLN A 45 -13.61 -8.50 12.40
CA GLN A 45 -12.53 -9.45 12.17
C GLN A 45 -12.68 -10.13 10.81
N TYR A 46 -13.91 -10.49 10.45
CA TYR A 46 -14.21 -11.03 9.12
C TYR A 46 -13.89 -10.01 8.01
N ALA A 47 -14.32 -8.75 8.15
CA ALA A 47 -14.05 -7.70 7.16
C ALA A 47 -12.54 -7.45 6.99
N VAL A 48 -11.80 -7.32 8.10
CA VAL A 48 -10.34 -7.14 8.11
C VAL A 48 -9.64 -8.31 7.42
N ASN A 49 -9.99 -9.55 7.79
CA ASN A 49 -9.42 -10.75 7.16
C ASN A 49 -9.72 -10.80 5.65
N ARG A 50 -10.92 -10.37 5.23
CA ARG A 50 -11.29 -10.32 3.82
C ARG A 50 -10.46 -9.28 3.06
N PHE A 51 -10.25 -8.09 3.63
CA PHE A 51 -9.40 -7.07 3.01
C PHE A 51 -7.94 -7.52 2.93
N ASN A 52 -7.40 -8.14 3.98
CA ASN A 52 -6.06 -8.72 3.96
C ASN A 52 -5.90 -9.79 2.88
N GLY A 53 -6.88 -10.69 2.75
CA GLY A 53 -6.91 -11.67 1.67
C GLY A 53 -6.87 -11.00 0.29
N LEU A 54 -7.69 -9.96 0.10
CA LEU A 54 -7.76 -9.22 -1.16
C LEU A 54 -6.45 -8.47 -1.47
N TYR A 55 -5.81 -7.85 -0.47
CA TYR A 55 -4.50 -7.22 -0.64
C TYR A 55 -3.44 -8.23 -1.09
N MET A 56 -3.41 -9.41 -0.46
CA MET A 56 -2.46 -10.46 -0.82
C MET A 56 -2.70 -11.00 -2.23
N GLU A 57 -3.97 -11.16 -2.62
CA GLU A 57 -4.35 -11.55 -3.98
C GLU A 57 -3.87 -10.51 -4.99
N VAL A 58 -4.17 -9.23 -4.77
CA VAL A 58 -3.76 -8.12 -5.66
C VAL A 58 -2.23 -7.99 -5.74
N LEU A 59 -1.51 -8.12 -4.64
CA LEU A 59 -0.04 -8.18 -4.67
C LEU A 59 0.48 -9.33 -5.53
N GLY A 60 -0.14 -10.52 -5.42
CA GLY A 60 0.21 -11.66 -6.25
C GLY A 60 -0.06 -11.41 -7.74
N VAL A 61 -1.30 -11.06 -8.08
CA VAL A 61 -1.77 -11.03 -9.48
C VAL A 61 -1.43 -9.76 -10.23
N ALA A 62 -1.26 -8.62 -9.55
CA ALA A 62 -0.98 -7.33 -10.18
C ALA A 62 0.50 -6.93 -10.08
N VAL A 63 1.19 -7.31 -9.00
CA VAL A 63 2.57 -6.91 -8.75
C VAL A 63 3.55 -8.02 -9.10
N ILE A 64 3.41 -9.22 -8.52
CA ILE A 64 4.42 -10.28 -8.70
C ILE A 64 4.30 -10.95 -10.07
N VAL A 65 3.14 -11.55 -10.38
CA VAL A 65 2.97 -12.39 -11.58
C VAL A 65 3.23 -11.62 -12.89
N PRO A 66 2.70 -10.40 -13.10
CA PRO A 66 2.90 -9.67 -14.36
C PRO A 66 4.33 -9.21 -14.60
N ASN A 67 5.15 -9.19 -13.54
CA ASN A 67 6.53 -8.73 -13.57
C ASN A 67 7.55 -9.87 -13.59
N ALA A 68 7.10 -11.14 -13.65
CA ALA A 68 7.98 -12.29 -13.83
C ALA A 68 8.35 -12.45 -15.33
N TYR A 69 9.54 -11.98 -15.69
CA TYR A 69 10.09 -11.94 -17.03
C TYR A 69 11.24 -12.94 -17.19
N HIS A 70 11.28 -13.63 -18.34
CA HIS A 70 12.45 -14.43 -18.70
C HIS A 70 13.57 -13.52 -19.23
N ALA A 71 14.59 -13.27 -18.41
CA ALA A 71 15.64 -12.30 -18.70
C ALA A 71 16.46 -12.60 -19.97
N ALA A 72 16.63 -13.86 -20.37
CA ALA A 72 17.48 -14.25 -21.50
C ALA A 72 17.04 -13.70 -22.86
N GLY A 73 15.79 -13.23 -22.99
CA GLY A 73 15.25 -12.64 -24.21
C GLY A 73 15.56 -11.15 -24.40
N PHE A 74 16.24 -10.51 -23.44
CA PHE A 74 16.50 -9.06 -23.43
C PHE A 74 17.96 -8.74 -23.73
N ALA A 75 18.22 -7.57 -24.31
CA ALA A 75 19.58 -7.08 -24.59
C ALA A 75 20.40 -6.85 -23.31
N HIS A 76 19.72 -6.46 -22.22
CA HIS A 76 20.29 -6.20 -20.91
C HIS A 76 19.60 -7.07 -19.84
N PRO A 77 19.91 -8.38 -19.78
CA PRO A 77 19.24 -9.32 -18.87
C PRO A 77 19.43 -8.95 -17.39
N GLY A 78 20.56 -8.34 -17.02
CA GLY A 78 20.82 -7.87 -15.66
C GLY A 78 19.82 -6.79 -15.19
N CYS A 79 19.39 -5.88 -16.07
CA CYS A 79 18.38 -4.88 -15.75
C CYS A 79 17.03 -5.52 -15.40
N VAL A 80 16.67 -6.59 -16.12
CA VAL A 80 15.42 -7.34 -15.89
C VAL A 80 15.46 -7.99 -14.52
N VAL A 81 16.53 -8.73 -14.20
CA VAL A 81 16.69 -9.40 -12.90
C VAL A 81 16.65 -8.42 -11.74
N VAL A 82 17.37 -7.29 -11.85
CA VAL A 82 17.32 -6.24 -10.82
C VAL A 82 15.90 -5.69 -10.68
N GLY A 83 15.21 -5.41 -11.79
CA GLY A 83 13.83 -4.95 -11.78
C GLY A 83 12.87 -5.90 -11.07
N GLU A 84 12.97 -7.20 -11.35
CA GLU A 84 12.17 -8.25 -10.69
C GLU A 84 12.41 -8.29 -9.19
N VAL A 85 13.69 -8.26 -8.77
CA VAL A 85 14.06 -8.21 -7.35
C VAL A 85 13.45 -6.98 -6.68
N MET A 86 13.53 -5.81 -7.31
CA MET A 86 12.94 -4.58 -6.77
C MET A 86 11.42 -4.68 -6.64
N VAL A 87 10.71 -5.26 -7.62
CA VAL A 87 9.26 -5.47 -7.53
C VAL A 87 8.90 -6.45 -6.41
N ALA A 88 9.65 -7.54 -6.24
CA ALA A 88 9.45 -8.47 -5.14
C ALA A 88 9.65 -7.77 -3.78
N LEU A 89 10.69 -6.95 -3.66
CA LEU A 89 10.95 -6.15 -2.46
C LEU A 89 9.82 -5.15 -2.20
N ILE A 90 9.32 -4.43 -3.22
CA ILE A 90 8.16 -3.55 -3.11
C ILE A 90 6.95 -4.32 -2.59
N ALA A 91 6.66 -5.51 -3.13
CA ALA A 91 5.54 -6.33 -2.66
C ALA A 91 5.65 -6.70 -1.18
N ILE A 92 6.86 -7.07 -0.71
CA ILE A 92 7.13 -7.36 0.71
C ILE A 92 6.93 -6.11 1.58
N MET A 93 7.37 -4.95 1.11
CA MET A 93 7.22 -3.68 1.84
C MET A 93 5.76 -3.25 1.92
N LEU A 94 5.01 -3.34 0.81
CA LEU A 94 3.60 -3.02 0.77
C LEU A 94 2.80 -3.92 1.72
N LYS A 95 3.05 -5.24 1.68
CA LYS A 95 2.49 -6.19 2.64
C LYS A 95 2.77 -5.76 4.08
N SER A 96 4.02 -5.46 4.40
CA SER A 96 4.43 -5.06 5.75
C SER A 96 3.76 -3.75 6.19
N GLY A 97 3.65 -2.78 5.29
CA GLY A 97 3.00 -1.50 5.54
C GLY A 97 1.50 -1.64 5.79
N ILE A 98 0.81 -2.49 5.02
CA ILE A 98 -0.62 -2.80 5.20
C ILE A 98 -0.84 -3.41 6.59
N TYR A 99 -0.09 -4.46 6.96
CA TYR A 99 -0.24 -5.07 8.29
C TYR A 99 0.11 -4.13 9.45
N ASP A 100 1.08 -3.21 9.29
CA ASP A 100 1.37 -2.22 10.36
C ASP A 100 0.23 -1.21 10.55
N THR A 101 -0.64 -0.98 9.55
CA THR A 101 -1.80 -0.08 9.72
C THR A 101 -2.90 -0.65 10.60
N GLU A 102 -2.96 -1.96 10.78
CA GLU A 102 -4.04 -2.61 11.54
C GLU A 102 -3.87 -2.42 13.04
N PRO A 103 -4.96 -2.13 13.78
CA PRO A 103 -4.91 -2.05 15.22
C PRO A 103 -4.79 -3.46 15.83
N VAL A 104 -4.09 -3.55 16.97
CA VAL A 104 -3.91 -4.83 17.70
C VAL A 104 -5.25 -5.43 18.16
N THR A 105 -6.24 -4.57 18.47
CA THR A 105 -7.53 -4.98 19.01
C THR A 105 -8.68 -4.41 18.18
N PRO A 106 -9.76 -5.18 17.92
CA PRO A 106 -10.90 -4.72 17.13
C PRO A 106 -11.59 -3.45 17.68
N ASP A 107 -11.54 -3.21 18.98
CA ASP A 107 -12.16 -2.03 19.60
C ASP A 107 -11.47 -0.71 19.23
N ARG A 108 -10.21 -0.78 18.80
CA ARG A 108 -9.41 0.36 18.34
C ARG A 108 -9.54 0.61 16.83
N HIS A 109 -10.33 -0.21 16.14
CA HIS A 109 -10.55 -0.13 14.70
C HIS A 109 -11.44 1.05 14.33
N ALA A 110 -11.17 1.65 13.16
CA ALA A 110 -11.81 2.88 12.67
C ALA A 110 -13.33 2.72 12.58
N ILE A 111 -13.76 1.54 12.14
CA ILE A 111 -15.15 1.13 12.02
C ILE A 111 -15.93 1.25 13.34
N ARG A 112 -15.28 1.07 14.50
CA ARG A 112 -15.92 1.20 15.83
C ARG A 112 -15.95 2.63 16.36
N GLN A 113 -15.15 3.55 15.79
CA GLN A 113 -14.99 4.89 16.34
C GLN A 113 -16.18 5.80 16.01
N SER A 114 -16.48 5.93 14.73
CA SER A 114 -17.67 6.67 14.26
C SER A 114 -18.01 6.28 12.83
N GLN A 115 -19.23 6.63 12.38
CA GLN A 115 -19.66 6.39 11.01
C GLN A 115 -18.72 7.04 9.98
N TRP A 116 -18.22 8.26 10.24
CA TRP A 116 -17.26 8.92 9.37
C TRP A 116 -15.94 8.18 9.26
N HIS A 117 -15.43 7.64 10.38
CA HIS A 117 -14.22 6.82 10.36
C HIS A 117 -14.43 5.55 9.57
N ALA A 118 -15.56 4.86 9.78
CA ALA A 118 -15.92 3.64 9.06
C ALA A 118 -15.99 3.88 7.55
N VAL A 119 -16.71 4.89 7.12
CA VAL A 119 -16.87 5.22 5.69
C VAL A 119 -15.55 5.64 5.06
N THR A 120 -14.76 6.46 5.75
CA THR A 120 -13.46 6.91 5.22
C THR A 120 -12.50 5.72 5.09
N PHE A 121 -12.46 4.82 6.08
CA PHE A 121 -11.71 3.58 6.01
C PHE A 121 -12.13 2.73 4.80
N MET A 122 -13.43 2.52 4.62
CA MET A 122 -13.96 1.75 3.48
C MET A 122 -13.64 2.39 2.12
N GLY A 123 -13.47 3.71 2.04
CA GLY A 123 -13.04 4.41 0.82
C GLY A 123 -11.53 4.37 0.56
N LEU A 124 -10.72 4.30 1.62
CA LEU A 124 -9.26 4.20 1.51
C LEU A 124 -8.79 2.81 1.07
N VAL A 125 -9.53 1.75 1.39
CA VAL A 125 -9.22 0.38 0.95
C VAL A 125 -9.12 0.26 -0.58
N PRO A 126 -10.16 0.59 -1.38
CA PRO A 126 -10.09 0.50 -2.84
C PRO A 126 -9.06 1.47 -3.43
N THR A 127 -8.85 2.64 -2.82
CA THR A 127 -7.78 3.58 -3.21
C THR A 127 -6.39 2.95 -3.06
N THR A 128 -6.17 2.21 -1.98
CA THR A 128 -4.93 1.47 -1.73
C THR A 128 -4.77 0.31 -2.74
N LEU A 129 -5.84 -0.44 -3.01
CA LEU A 129 -5.80 -1.53 -4.01
C LEU A 129 -5.51 -1.01 -5.42
N LEU A 130 -6.11 0.12 -5.81
CA LEU A 130 -5.88 0.78 -7.10
C LEU A 130 -4.43 1.24 -7.23
N SER A 131 -3.89 1.88 -6.21
CA SER A 131 -2.50 2.34 -6.22
C SER A 131 -1.50 1.17 -6.27
N ILE A 132 -1.72 0.10 -5.50
CA ILE A 132 -0.90 -1.13 -5.59
C ILE A 132 -0.96 -1.73 -7.00
N SER A 133 -2.15 -1.76 -7.61
CA SER A 133 -2.30 -2.22 -8.98
C SER A 133 -1.47 -1.34 -9.93
N LEU A 134 -1.63 -0.02 -9.88
CA LEU A 134 -0.86 0.91 -10.72
C LEU A 134 0.67 0.75 -10.57
N ILE A 135 1.18 0.47 -9.37
CA ILE A 135 2.60 0.12 -9.14
C ILE A 135 3.00 -1.11 -9.96
N GLY A 136 2.21 -2.19 -9.88
CA GLY A 136 2.46 -3.42 -10.62
C GLY A 136 2.41 -3.24 -12.13
N GLY A 137 1.43 -2.48 -12.63
CA GLY A 137 1.28 -2.15 -14.05
C GLY A 137 2.38 -1.27 -14.60
N ALA A 138 2.77 -0.24 -13.85
CA ALA A 138 3.89 0.62 -14.21
C ALA A 138 5.21 -0.17 -14.26
N SER A 139 5.46 -1.03 -13.26
CA SER A 139 6.64 -1.89 -13.22
C SER A 139 6.69 -2.83 -14.44
N ALA A 140 5.53 -3.35 -14.87
CA ALA A 140 5.44 -4.24 -16.01
C ALA A 140 5.78 -3.54 -17.35
N ILE A 141 5.81 -2.21 -17.37
CA ILE A 141 6.28 -1.42 -18.51
C ILE A 141 7.77 -1.07 -18.33
N LEU A 142 8.17 -0.64 -17.14
CA LEU A 142 9.54 -0.19 -16.85
C LEU A 142 10.58 -1.30 -17.02
N ILE A 143 10.29 -2.52 -16.52
CA ILE A 143 11.27 -3.61 -16.51
C ILE A 143 11.65 -4.05 -17.94
N PRO A 144 10.70 -4.36 -18.85
CA PRO A 144 11.04 -4.71 -20.22
C PRO A 144 11.75 -3.59 -20.98
N GLN A 145 11.41 -2.32 -20.71
CA GLN A 145 12.06 -1.16 -21.31
C GLN A 145 13.53 -1.07 -20.88
N ALA A 146 13.80 -1.18 -19.57
CA ALA A 146 15.17 -1.24 -19.05
C ALA A 146 15.94 -2.46 -19.55
N GLY A 147 15.27 -3.61 -19.74
CA GLY A 147 15.86 -4.80 -20.35
C GLY A 147 16.22 -4.61 -21.83
N SER A 148 15.43 -3.84 -22.58
CA SER A 148 15.62 -3.66 -24.02
C SER A 148 16.61 -2.53 -24.34
N LEU A 149 16.57 -1.44 -23.58
CA LEU A 149 17.30 -0.19 -23.84
C LEU A 149 18.41 0.10 -22.81
N GLY A 150 18.52 -0.71 -21.76
CA GLY A 150 19.53 -0.57 -20.72
C GLY A 150 19.13 0.40 -19.61
N VAL A 151 20.07 0.73 -18.73
CA VAL A 151 19.83 1.56 -17.52
C VAL A 151 19.42 3.01 -17.84
N GLY A 152 19.74 3.49 -19.04
CA GLY A 152 19.37 4.82 -19.52
C GLY A 152 17.96 4.90 -20.11
N SER A 153 17.19 3.81 -20.11
CA SER A 153 15.81 3.85 -20.60
C SER A 153 14.97 4.82 -19.77
N SER A 154 14.07 5.53 -20.44
CA SER A 154 13.16 6.46 -19.78
C SER A 154 11.80 6.40 -20.45
N THR A 155 10.78 6.05 -19.66
CA THR A 155 9.39 5.94 -20.05
C THR A 155 8.55 6.85 -19.14
N PRO A 156 8.37 8.14 -19.49
CA PRO A 156 7.81 9.14 -18.58
C PRO A 156 6.43 8.78 -18.02
N PHE A 157 5.57 8.15 -18.84
CA PHE A 157 4.25 7.69 -18.40
C PHE A 157 4.36 6.66 -17.28
N ALA A 158 5.18 5.62 -17.46
CA ALA A 158 5.31 4.54 -16.48
C ALA A 158 6.01 5.03 -15.19
N GLN A 159 6.97 5.94 -15.31
CA GLN A 159 7.61 6.57 -14.15
C GLN A 159 6.62 7.40 -13.33
N ARG A 160 5.82 8.25 -13.99
CA ARG A 160 4.76 9.05 -13.34
C ARG A 160 3.72 8.15 -12.68
N ALA A 161 3.30 7.08 -13.36
CA ALA A 161 2.36 6.11 -12.82
C ALA A 161 2.94 5.42 -11.58
N LEU A 162 4.18 4.92 -11.64
CA LEU A 162 4.85 4.27 -10.50
C LEU A 162 5.00 5.22 -9.31
N CYS A 163 5.57 6.40 -9.53
CA CYS A 163 5.87 7.36 -8.46
C CYS A 163 4.58 7.91 -7.84
N GLY A 164 3.61 8.27 -8.66
CA GLY A 164 2.30 8.75 -8.21
C GLY A 164 1.54 7.67 -7.44
N ALA A 165 1.55 6.43 -7.91
CA ALA A 165 0.90 5.32 -7.24
C ALA A 165 1.59 4.94 -5.92
N ALA A 166 2.93 4.93 -5.88
CA ALA A 166 3.67 4.74 -4.64
C ALA A 166 3.36 5.82 -3.61
N SER A 167 3.36 7.09 -4.05
CA SER A 167 2.97 8.23 -3.23
C SER A 167 1.55 8.06 -2.67
N LEU A 168 0.58 7.78 -3.55
CA LEU A 168 -0.82 7.56 -3.18
C LEU A 168 -0.99 6.40 -2.19
N THR A 169 -0.24 5.30 -2.38
CA THR A 169 -0.28 4.14 -1.47
C THR A 169 0.14 4.54 -0.06
N TRP A 170 1.30 5.20 0.08
CA TRP A 170 1.80 5.60 1.40
C TRP A 170 0.91 6.64 2.07
N PHE A 171 0.35 7.59 1.32
CA PHE A 171 -0.63 8.54 1.85
C PHE A 171 -1.92 7.85 2.28
N ALA A 172 -2.45 6.91 1.48
CA ALA A 172 -3.66 6.16 1.82
C ALA A 172 -3.46 5.32 3.09
N LEU A 173 -2.30 4.69 3.24
CA LEU A 173 -1.93 3.96 4.46
C LEU A 173 -1.77 4.89 5.67
N ALA A 174 -1.17 6.07 5.48
CA ALA A 174 -1.05 7.08 6.54
C ALA A 174 -2.43 7.55 7.01
N CYS A 175 -3.33 7.87 6.09
CA CYS A 175 -4.72 8.23 6.38
C CYS A 175 -5.46 7.10 7.08
N THR A 176 -5.31 5.85 6.61
CA THR A 176 -5.92 4.67 7.23
C THR A 176 -5.45 4.53 8.67
N LYS A 177 -4.15 4.70 8.90
CA LYS A 177 -3.56 4.66 10.24
C LYS A 177 -4.12 5.75 11.15
N MET A 178 -4.27 6.99 10.65
CA MET A 178 -4.87 8.10 11.41
C MET A 178 -6.31 7.85 11.87
N LEU A 179 -7.05 6.97 11.18
CA LEU A 179 -8.42 6.62 11.57
C LEU A 179 -8.49 5.62 12.73
N HIS A 180 -7.37 4.97 13.08
CA HIS A 180 -7.28 3.98 14.15
C HIS A 180 -6.87 4.61 15.48
N LEU A 181 -7.42 4.11 16.59
CA LEU A 181 -6.95 4.51 17.92
C LEU A 181 -5.56 3.92 18.19
N ALA A 182 -4.64 4.79 18.60
CA ALA A 182 -3.27 4.42 18.89
C ALA A 182 -3.14 3.65 20.22
N CYS A 183 -2.32 2.61 20.24
CA CYS A 183 -1.84 2.02 21.51
C CYS A 183 -0.84 2.95 22.22
N SER A 184 0.01 3.61 21.43
CA SER A 184 0.98 4.60 21.88
C SER A 184 0.95 5.77 20.91
N GLU A 185 0.50 6.94 21.36
CA GLU A 185 0.35 8.11 20.48
C GLU A 185 1.67 8.52 19.82
N GLY A 186 2.77 8.49 20.57
CA GLY A 186 4.08 8.88 20.06
C GLY A 186 4.53 7.99 18.89
N LEU A 187 4.51 6.67 19.08
CA LEU A 187 4.89 5.70 18.04
C LEU A 187 3.94 5.79 16.84
N HIS A 188 2.65 6.02 17.09
CA HIS A 188 1.65 6.16 16.05
C HIS A 188 1.89 7.40 15.18
N ARG A 189 2.13 8.57 15.80
CA ARG A 189 2.44 9.83 15.07
C ARG A 189 3.73 9.72 14.27
N VAL A 190 4.76 9.07 14.81
CA VAL A 190 6.02 8.84 14.08
C VAL A 190 5.77 7.97 12.84
N ALA A 191 5.02 6.87 12.97
CA ALA A 191 4.69 6.01 11.84
C ALA A 191 3.92 6.74 10.72
N ILE A 192 2.93 7.58 11.09
CA ILE A 192 2.20 8.42 10.12
C ILE A 192 3.15 9.37 9.39
N ARG A 193 4.02 10.07 10.13
CA ARG A 193 5.00 10.99 9.54
C ARG A 193 5.95 10.27 8.57
N LEU A 194 6.42 9.08 8.93
CA LEU A 194 7.27 8.28 8.06
C LEU A 194 6.55 7.90 6.76
N MET A 195 5.29 7.47 6.83
CA MET A 195 4.49 7.18 5.63
C MET A 195 4.29 8.43 4.76
N VAL A 196 3.98 9.58 5.35
CA VAL A 196 3.82 10.86 4.64
C VAL A 196 5.13 11.29 3.95
N VAL A 197 6.25 11.22 4.67
CA VAL A 197 7.57 11.57 4.12
C VAL A 197 7.97 10.59 3.02
N GLY A 198 7.76 9.28 3.21
CA GLY A 198 8.03 8.27 2.19
C GLY A 198 7.14 8.44 0.94
N GLY A 199 5.87 8.81 1.14
CA GLY A 199 4.93 9.12 0.06
C GLY A 199 5.37 10.34 -0.75
N ALA A 200 5.78 11.42 -0.08
CA ALA A 200 6.32 12.61 -0.75
C ALA A 200 7.66 12.30 -1.45
N ALA A 201 8.57 11.59 -0.77
CA ALA A 201 9.88 11.21 -1.32
C ALA A 201 9.76 10.32 -2.55
N SER A 202 8.69 9.51 -2.67
CA SER A 202 8.42 8.69 -3.86
C SER A 202 8.19 9.51 -5.13
N LEU A 203 7.96 10.82 -5.03
CA LEU A 203 7.80 11.73 -6.18
C LEU A 203 9.12 12.34 -6.68
N VAL A 204 10.21 12.21 -5.93
CA VAL A 204 11.54 12.76 -6.30
C VAL A 204 12.01 12.33 -7.70
N PRO A 205 11.82 11.08 -8.17
CA PRO A 205 12.24 10.68 -9.51
C PRO A 205 11.63 11.54 -10.63
N LEU A 206 10.46 12.13 -10.39
CA LEU A 206 9.79 13.02 -11.35
C LEU A 206 10.42 14.40 -11.45
N ALA A 207 11.24 14.80 -10.48
CA ALA A 207 11.91 16.10 -10.43
C ALA A 207 13.37 16.03 -10.90
N VAL A 208 13.99 14.84 -10.88
CA VAL A 208 15.44 14.66 -11.11
C VAL A 208 15.71 13.77 -12.33
N ASP A 209 14.71 13.59 -13.23
CA ASP A 209 14.80 12.82 -14.47
C ASP A 209 15.49 11.45 -14.30
N PHE A 210 15.01 10.66 -13.34
CA PHE A 210 15.55 9.31 -13.15
C PHE A 210 15.24 8.44 -14.37
N GLY A 211 16.15 7.52 -14.71
CA GLY A 211 15.85 6.43 -15.64
C GLY A 211 14.79 5.47 -15.06
N ASP A 212 14.30 4.54 -15.88
CA ASP A 212 13.22 3.61 -15.49
C ASP A 212 13.62 2.75 -14.29
N LEU A 213 14.81 2.15 -14.36
CA LEU A 213 15.35 1.33 -13.27
C LEU A 213 15.70 2.19 -12.04
N GLY A 214 16.16 3.42 -12.26
CA GLY A 214 16.44 4.38 -11.19
C GLY A 214 15.17 4.75 -10.42
N SER A 215 14.08 5.03 -11.13
CA SER A 215 12.78 5.33 -10.52
C SER A 215 12.26 4.17 -9.69
N LEU A 216 12.37 2.94 -10.21
CA LEU A 216 11.99 1.73 -9.50
C LEU A 216 12.85 1.50 -8.25
N ALA A 217 14.17 1.64 -8.36
CA ALA A 217 15.09 1.51 -7.23
C ALA A 217 14.80 2.56 -6.14
N TRP A 218 14.49 3.80 -6.54
CA TRP A 218 14.17 4.87 -5.59
C TRP A 218 12.88 4.60 -4.82
N VAL A 219 11.79 4.24 -5.51
CA VAL A 219 10.52 3.88 -4.87
C VAL A 219 10.70 2.70 -3.92
N THR A 220 11.50 1.70 -4.33
CA THR A 220 11.88 0.56 -3.48
C THR A 220 12.63 1.01 -2.23
N LEU A 221 13.62 1.89 -2.37
CA LEU A 221 14.39 2.43 -1.25
C LEU A 221 13.50 3.21 -0.27
N CYS A 222 12.63 4.10 -0.78
CA CYS A 222 11.69 4.85 0.05
C CYS A 222 10.79 3.91 0.86
N GLY A 223 10.20 2.89 0.22
CA GLY A 223 9.38 1.90 0.90
C GLY A 223 10.16 1.11 1.95
N GLY A 224 11.41 0.76 1.64
CA GLY A 224 12.28 -0.01 2.53
C GLY A 224 12.58 0.76 3.81
N ILE A 225 12.93 2.04 3.67
CA ILE A 225 13.16 2.94 4.81
C ILE A 225 11.91 3.05 5.68
N VAL A 226 10.73 3.30 5.08
CA VAL A 226 9.47 3.42 5.83
C VAL A 226 9.20 2.16 6.65
N VAL A 227 9.30 0.99 6.03
CA VAL A 227 9.00 -0.29 6.68
C VAL A 227 10.04 -0.63 7.75
N ILE A 228 11.33 -0.51 7.46
CA ILE A 228 12.39 -0.81 8.44
C ILE A 228 12.22 0.05 9.69
N LEU A 229 12.00 1.36 9.53
CA LEU A 229 11.80 2.27 10.66
C LEU A 229 10.53 1.92 11.45
N GLN A 230 9.46 1.50 10.78
CA GLN A 230 8.26 1.00 11.46
C GLN A 230 8.52 -0.29 12.24
N GLN A 231 9.28 -1.24 11.70
CA GLN A 231 9.62 -2.48 12.39
C GLN A 231 10.52 -2.24 13.60
N VAL A 232 11.52 -1.36 13.47
CA VAL A 232 12.37 -0.95 14.60
C VAL A 232 11.52 -0.31 15.71
N LYS A 233 10.61 0.59 15.33
CA LYS A 233 9.64 1.21 16.25
C LYS A 233 8.78 0.15 16.96
N ASN A 234 8.27 -0.84 16.24
CA ASN A 234 7.47 -1.93 16.83
C ASN A 234 8.30 -2.77 17.81
N ALA A 235 9.54 -3.09 17.46
CA ALA A 235 10.44 -3.84 18.34
C ALA A 235 10.78 -3.07 19.64
N VAL A 236 10.98 -1.75 19.55
CA VAL A 236 11.20 -0.89 20.71
C VAL A 236 9.94 -0.78 21.59
N GLY A 237 8.76 -0.63 20.96
CA GLY A 237 7.48 -0.58 21.67
C GLY A 237 7.22 -1.84 22.49
N GLN A 238 7.42 -3.02 21.90
CA GLN A 238 7.25 -4.30 22.58
C GLN A 238 8.18 -4.48 23.79
N ARG A 239 9.43 -3.98 23.72
CA ARG A 239 10.36 -4.04 24.85
C ARG A 239 9.88 -3.19 26.03
N ARG A 240 9.33 -2.00 25.76
CA ARG A 240 8.82 -1.09 26.80
C ARG A 240 7.61 -1.68 27.52
N GLU A 241 6.70 -2.33 26.79
CA GLU A 241 5.53 -2.98 27.37
C GLU A 241 5.93 -4.16 28.28
N ARG A 242 6.90 -4.99 27.85
CA ARG A 242 7.40 -6.10 28.67
C ARG A 242 8.05 -5.62 29.97
N GLY A 243 8.85 -4.55 29.93
CA GLY A 243 9.48 -3.98 31.13
C GLY A 243 8.45 -3.56 32.18
N SER A 244 7.37 -2.90 31.75
CA SER A 244 6.31 -2.45 32.66
C SER A 244 5.55 -3.59 33.35
N SER A 245 5.42 -4.75 32.71
CA SER A 245 4.74 -5.91 33.32
C SER A 245 5.55 -6.57 34.42
N TYR A 246 6.89 -6.54 34.33
CA TYR A 246 7.75 -7.09 35.39
C TYR A 246 7.72 -6.21 36.65
N ASP A 247 7.68 -4.89 36.51
CA ASP A 247 7.61 -3.98 37.65
C ASP A 247 6.30 -4.11 38.43
N GLN A 248 5.18 -4.43 37.76
CA GLN A 248 3.90 -4.68 38.42
C GLN A 248 3.83 -6.05 39.10
N GLY A 249 4.52 -7.06 38.57
CA GLY A 249 4.60 -8.39 39.19
C GLY A 249 5.51 -8.46 40.42
N ALA A 250 6.46 -7.51 40.56
CA ALA A 250 7.37 -7.44 41.71
C ALA A 250 6.78 -6.68 42.92
N LEU A 251 5.59 -6.09 42.77
CA LEU A 251 4.87 -5.34 43.82
C LEU A 251 3.73 -6.15 44.46
N ILE A 252 3.69 -7.46 44.23
CA ILE A 252 2.75 -8.42 44.82
C ILE A 252 3.54 -9.45 45.61
#